data_AF-A0A529Y5S4-F1
#
_entry.id   AF-A0A529Y5S4-F1
#
_cell.length_a   1.000
_cell.length_b   1.000
_cell.length_c   1.000
_cell.angle_alpha   90.00
_cell.angle_beta   90.00
_cell.angle_gamma   90.00
#
_symmetry.space_group_name_H-M   'P 1'
#
loop_
_entity.id
_entity.type
_entity.pdbx_description
1 polymer ?
#
loop_
_entity_poly.entity_id
_entity_poly.type
_entity_poly.pdbx_seq_one_letter_code
_entity_poly.pdbx_strand_id
1 'polypeptide(L)' 'MAKKTFFITGANSGFGLAIASAAIQTGHTVIGTVRSETSRAALGRSLPAMRTV' A
#
# COMPACT_ATOMS: atom_id res chain seq x y z
N MET A 1 6.24 1.99 18.86
CA MET A 1 4.87 2.47 18.55
C MET A 1 3.93 1.28 18.44
N ALA A 2 2.65 1.44 18.81
CA ALA A 2 1.66 0.37 18.59
C ALA A 2 1.39 0.15 17.09
N LYS A 3 1.21 -1.10 16.68
CA LYS A 3 0.89 -1.47 15.29
C LYS A 3 -0.50 -0.97 14.92
N LYS A 4 -0.63 -0.25 13.81
CA LYS A 4 -1.89 0.26 13.26
C LYS A 4 -2.17 -0.34 11.89
N THR A 5 -3.41 -0.19 11.43
CA THR A 5 -3.84 -0.51 10.07
C THR A 5 -4.20 0.77 9.33
N PHE A 6 -3.59 0.99 8.17
CA PHE A 6 -3.86 2.14 7.30
C PHE A 6 -4.72 1.68 6.12
N PHE A 7 -5.78 2.42 5.83
CA PHE A 7 -6.56 2.27 4.60
C PHE A 7 -6.23 3.43 3.67
N ILE A 8 -5.64 3.15 2.51
CA ILE A 8 -5.12 4.18 1.59
C ILE A 8 -5.80 4.02 0.23
N THR A 9 -6.45 5.07 -0.24
CA THR A 9 -6.98 5.13 -1.61
C THR A 9 -5.91 5.62 -2.57
N GLY A 10 -5.81 5.01 -3.76
CA GLY A 10 -4.77 5.38 -4.73
C GLY A 10 -3.36 5.01 -4.28
N ALA A 11 -3.18 3.82 -3.71
CA ALA A 11 -1.91 3.37 -3.13
C ALA A 11 -0.86 2.92 -4.18
N ASN A 12 -1.17 3.03 -5.47
CA ASN A 12 -0.34 2.51 -6.56
C ASN A 12 0.62 3.54 -7.18
N SER A 13 0.54 4.83 -6.82
CA SER A 13 1.46 5.84 -7.34
C SER A 13 1.54 7.08 -6.43
N GLY A 14 2.48 7.98 -6.74
CA GLY A 14 2.60 9.29 -6.12
C GLY A 14 2.65 9.23 -4.59
N PHE A 15 1.89 10.12 -3.94
CA PHE A 15 1.92 10.25 -2.49
C PHE A 15 1.29 9.06 -1.76
N GLY A 16 0.24 8.44 -2.33
CA GLY A 16 -0.38 7.24 -1.75
C GLY A 16 0.61 6.08 -1.63
N LEU A 17 1.43 5.88 -2.66
CA LEU A 17 2.50 4.88 -2.65
C LEU A 17 3.59 5.21 -1.63
N ALA A 18 3.97 6.49 -1.52
CA ALA A 18 4.98 6.93 -0.56
C ALA A 18 4.54 6.70 0.89
N ILE A 19 3.27 7.03 1.22
CA ILE A 19 2.70 6.78 2.55
C ILE A 19 2.61 5.29 2.84
N ALA A 20 2.10 4.49 1.87
CA ALA A 20 1.99 3.04 2.03
C ALA A 20 3.34 2.40 2.33
N SER A 21 4.37 2.80 1.58
CA SER A 21 5.74 2.33 1.77
C SER A 21 6.27 2.68 3.16
N ALA A 22 6.10 3.94 3.59
CA ALA A 22 6.57 4.40 4.90
C ALA A 22 5.85 3.66 6.05
N ALA A 23 4.53 3.51 5.97
CA ALA A 23 3.74 2.81 6.99
C ALA A 23 4.14 1.32 7.11
N ILE A 24 4.40 0.64 5.99
CA ILE A 24 4.90 -0.74 5.99
C ILE A 24 6.29 -0.80 6.63
N GLN A 25 7.20 0.11 6.26
CA GLN A 25 8.56 0.16 6.83
C GLN A 25 8.56 0.39 8.35
N THR A 26 7.58 1.12 8.88
CA THR A 26 7.42 1.30 10.33
C THR A 26 6.64 0.17 11.02
N GLY A 27 6.35 -0.92 10.30
CA GLY A 27 5.73 -2.13 10.85
C GLY A 27 4.20 -2.08 10.95
N HIS A 28 3.55 -1.12 10.29
CA HIS A 28 2.10 -1.05 10.21
C HIS A 28 1.53 -1.96 9.11
N THR A 29 0.26 -2.33 9.25
CA THR A 29 -0.48 -3.00 8.19
C THR A 29 -1.04 -1.95 7.24
N VAL A 30 -0.96 -2.19 5.93
CA VAL A 30 -1.55 -1.31 4.92
C VAL A 30 -2.52 -2.09 4.04
N ILE A 31 -3.72 -1.53 3.87
CA ILE A 31 -4.74 -1.95 2.93
C ILE A 31 -4.88 -0.83 1.90
N GLY A 32 -4.48 -1.09 0.65
CA GLY A 32 -4.45 -0.10 -0.42
C GLY A 32 -5.48 -0.38 -1.50
N THR A 33 -6.21 0.62 -1.97
CA THR A 33 -7.07 0.46 -3.16
C THR A 33 -6.36 0.88 -4.42
N VAL A 34 -6.65 0.16 -5.51
CA VAL A 34 -6.11 0.43 -6.84
C VAL A 34 -7.23 0.46 -7.88
N ARG A 35 -7.05 1.24 -8.95
CA ARG A 35 -8.10 1.45 -9.97
C ARG A 35 -8.12 0.41 -11.10
N SER A 36 -7.16 -0.50 -11.15
CA SER A 36 -7.07 -1.51 -12.22
C SER A 36 -6.23 -2.72 -11.83
N GLU A 37 -6.51 -3.85 -12.46
CA GLU A 37 -5.76 -5.09 -12.25
C GLU A 37 -4.29 -4.95 -12.64
N THR A 38 -3.99 -4.22 -13.71
CA THR A 38 -2.60 -3.92 -14.11
C THR A 38 -1.86 -3.16 -13.01
N SER A 39 -2.53 -2.22 -12.35
CA SER A 39 -1.97 -1.49 -11.20
C SER A 39 -1.75 -2.44 -10.02
N ARG A 40 -2.68 -3.35 -9.77
CA ARG A 40 -2.57 -4.38 -8.72
C ARG A 40 -1.34 -5.27 -8.93
N ALA A 41 -1.17 -5.79 -10.15
CA ALA A 41 -0.03 -6.64 -10.51
C ALA A 41 1.31 -5.91 -10.40
N ALA A 42 1.38 -4.66 -10.86
CA ALA A 42 2.59 -3.84 -10.73
C ALA A 42 2.95 -3.58 -9.26
N LEU A 43 1.93 -3.26 -8.45
CA LEU A 43 2.09 -2.96 -7.05
C LEU A 43 2.49 -4.19 -6.22
N GLY A 44 1.96 -5.37 -6.54
CA GLY A 44 2.37 -6.62 -5.90
C GLY A 44 3.85 -6.97 -6.09
N ARG A 45 4.49 -6.49 -7.18
CA ARG A 45 5.94 -6.63 -7.40
C ARG A 45 6.75 -5.65 -6.55
N SER A 46 6.26 -4.43 -6.37
CA SER A 46 6.99 -3.37 -5.68
C SER A 46 6.78 -3.37 -4.15
N LEU A 47 5.58 -3.73 -3.69
CA LEU A 47 5.19 -3.75 -2.27
C LEU A 47 4.39 -5.02 -1.95
N PRO A 48 5.03 -6.20 -1.90
CA PRO A 48 4.34 -7.47 -1.63
C PRO A 48 3.68 -7.54 -0.25
N ALA A 49 4.12 -6.70 0.70
CA ALA A 49 3.55 -6.61 2.05
C ALA A 49 2.23 -5.82 2.14
N MET A 50 1.85 -5.08 1.08
CA MET A 50 0.59 -4.35 1.06
C MET A 50 -0.56 -5.24 0.61
N ARG A 51 -1.65 -5.26 1.39
CA ARG A 51 -2.89 -5.91 0.94
C ARG A 51 -3.64 -4.98 0.00
N THR A 52 -3.79 -5.38 -1.26
CA THR A 52 -4.56 -4.61 -2.24
C THR A 52 -6.03 -5.03 -2.26
N VAL A 53 -6.95 -4.06 -2.35
CA VAL A 53 -8.39 -4.26 -2.56
C VAL A 53 -8.81 -3.61 -3.87
#